data_AF-A0A6N7I3J5-F1
#
_entry.id   AF-A0A6N7I3J5-F1
#
_cell.length_a   1.000
_cell.length_b   1.000
_cell.length_c   1.000
_cell.angle_alpha   90.00
_cell.angle_beta   90.00
_cell.angle_gamma   90.00
#
_symmetry.space_group_name_H-M   'P 1'
#
loop_
_entity.id
_entity.type
_entity.pdbx_description
1 polymer ?
#
loop_
_entity_poly.entity_id
_entity_poly.type
_entity_poly.pdbx_seq_one_letter_code
_entity_poly.pdbx_strand_id
1 'polypeptide(L)'
;MRAALCFLLAPLLGEHGSAVTHLMSSLDSCVVMGSPPYEALTRAELGRVLLSRRGTGDLAVAERELGTALDIARRLGMRPLETEVSELLAPGRGGRASL
;
A
#
# COMPACT_ATOMS: atom_id res chain seq x y z
N MET A 1 9.44 -6.97 -18.48
CA MET A 1 9.84 -5.74 -17.75
C MET A 1 8.82 -4.62 -17.96
N ARG A 2 7.61 -4.69 -17.39
CA ARG A 2 6.60 -3.59 -17.47
C ARG A 2 5.99 -3.22 -16.10
N ALA A 3 6.20 -4.03 -15.06
CA ALA A 3 5.66 -3.77 -13.72
C ALA A 3 6.37 -2.64 -12.95
N ALA A 4 7.65 -2.37 -13.25
CA ALA A 4 8.43 -1.36 -12.51
C ALA A 4 8.03 0.10 -12.80
N LEU A 5 7.39 0.37 -13.95
CA LEU A 5 7.04 1.74 -14.33
C LEU A 5 5.79 2.26 -13.60
N CYS A 6 4.94 1.36 -13.09
CA CYS A 6 3.71 1.73 -12.39
C CYS A 6 4.00 2.33 -11.01
N PHE A 7 4.98 1.77 -10.29
CA PHE A 7 5.38 2.21 -8.95
C PHE A 7 5.88 3.67 -8.88
N LEU A 8 6.49 4.17 -9.96
CA LEU A 8 7.06 5.53 -9.99
C LEU A 8 6.06 6.62 -10.39
N LEU A 9 4.95 6.27 -11.04
CA LEU A 9 4.02 7.24 -11.63
C LEU A 9 2.77 7.50 -10.78
N ALA A 10 2.40 6.59 -9.88
CA ALA A 10 1.21 6.75 -9.03
C ALA A 10 1.25 8.02 -8.14
N PRO A 11 2.39 8.39 -7.52
CA PRO A 11 2.47 9.63 -6.73
C PRO A 11 2.38 10.91 -7.58
N LEU A 12 2.75 10.84 -8.86
CA LEU A 12 2.80 12.00 -9.77
C LEU A 12 1.44 12.35 -10.37
N LEU A 13 0.47 11.43 -10.37
CA LEU A 13 -0.74 11.58 -11.16
C LEU A 13 -1.90 12.28 -10.44
N GLY A 14 -1.86 12.54 -9.12
CA GLY A 14 -2.89 13.34 -8.40
C GLY A 14 -4.34 12.81 -8.44
N GLU A 15 -4.60 11.78 -9.25
CA GLU A 15 -5.86 11.11 -9.52
C GLU A 15 -6.00 9.91 -8.58
N HIS A 16 -6.22 10.20 -7.29
CA HIS A 16 -6.26 9.19 -6.22
C HIS A 16 -7.23 8.03 -6.52
N GLY A 17 -8.31 8.24 -7.28
CA GLY A 17 -9.26 7.19 -7.66
C GLY A 17 -8.73 6.22 -8.73
N SER A 18 -8.03 6.75 -9.75
CA SER A 18 -7.40 5.94 -10.80
C SER A 18 -6.24 5.12 -10.24
N ALA A 19 -5.44 5.73 -9.35
CA ALA A 19 -4.32 5.07 -8.67
C ALA A 19 -4.76 3.85 -7.87
N VAL A 20 -5.83 3.95 -7.06
CA VAL A 20 -6.34 2.80 -6.27
C VAL A 20 -6.78 1.65 -7.18
N THR A 21 -7.53 1.94 -8.24
CA THR A 21 -8.00 0.91 -9.18
C THR A 21 -6.82 0.19 -9.85
N HIS A 22 -5.81 0.95 -10.25
CA HIS A 22 -4.62 0.39 -10.89
C HIS A 22 -3.78 -0.45 -9.92
N LEU A 23 -3.63 0.01 -8.67
CA LEU A 23 -2.94 -0.74 -7.62
C LEU A 23 -3.66 -2.03 -7.24
N MET A 24 -4.99 -2.03 -7.19
CA MET A 24 -5.78 -3.25 -6.97
C MET A 24 -5.55 -4.27 -8.10
N SER A 25 -5.57 -3.83 -9.37
CA SER A 25 -5.29 -4.72 -10.50
C SER A 25 -3.86 -5.26 -10.51
N SER A 26 -2.89 -4.42 -10.12
CA SER A 26 -1.49 -4.83 -9.95
C SER A 26 -1.34 -5.86 -8.81
N LEU A 27 -2.10 -5.68 -7.72
CA LEU A 27 -2.08 -6.58 -6.58
C LEU A 27 -2.59 -7.98 -6.97
N ASP A 28 -3.73 -8.05 -7.66
CA ASP A 28 -4.26 -9.32 -8.18
C ASP A 28 -3.22 -10.03 -9.05
N SER A 29 -2.54 -9.28 -9.92
CA SER A 29 -1.47 -9.82 -10.76
C SER A 29 -0.29 -10.35 -9.94
N CYS A 30 0.15 -9.62 -8.90
CA CYS A 30 1.25 -10.04 -8.03
C CYS A 30 0.92 -11.32 -7.25
N VAL A 31 -0.33 -11.44 -6.77
CA VAL A 31 -0.85 -12.61 -6.07
C VAL A 31 -0.90 -13.81 -7.02
N VAL A 32 -1.47 -13.65 -8.21
CA VAL A 32 -1.56 -14.71 -9.22
C VAL A 32 -0.18 -15.19 -9.68
N MET A 33 0.78 -14.28 -9.85
CA MET A 33 2.15 -14.61 -10.20
C MET A 33 2.95 -15.22 -9.04
N GLY A 34 2.40 -15.27 -7.83
CA GLY A 34 3.05 -15.82 -6.66
C GLY A 34 4.35 -15.08 -6.33
N SER A 35 4.33 -13.74 -6.36
CA SER A 35 5.52 -12.94 -6.04
C SER A 35 5.36 -12.14 -4.74
N PRO A 36 5.67 -12.76 -3.58
CA PRO A 36 5.55 -12.13 -2.27
C PRO A 36 6.24 -10.76 -2.13
N PRO A 37 7.44 -10.51 -2.68
CA PRO A 37 8.06 -9.19 -2.56
C PRO A 37 7.27 -8.08 -3.26
N TYR A 38 6.78 -8.31 -4.48
CA TYR A 38 6.00 -7.32 -5.23
C TYR A 38 4.59 -7.15 -4.68
N GLU A 39 4.03 -8.22 -4.14
CA GLU A 39 2.78 -8.21 -3.41
C GLU A 39 2.87 -7.30 -2.16
N ALA A 40 3.95 -7.41 -1.36
CA ALA A 40 4.17 -6.54 -0.20
C ALA A 40 4.30 -5.06 -0.60
N LEU A 41 5.08 -4.76 -1.64
CA LEU A 41 5.27 -3.40 -2.14
C LEU A 41 3.95 -2.80 -2.65
N THR A 42 3.19 -3.56 -3.43
CA THR A 42 1.91 -3.08 -3.98
C THR A 42 0.89 -2.78 -2.88
N ARG A 43 0.83 -3.62 -1.84
CA ARG A 43 -0.04 -3.37 -0.69
C ARG A 43 0.36 -2.16 0.14
N ALA A 44 1.66 -1.95 0.36
CA ALA A 44 2.15 -0.77 1.04
C ALA A 44 1.78 0.52 0.29
N GLU A 45 1.93 0.51 -1.04
CA GLU A 45 1.55 1.63 -1.91
C GLU A 45 0.03 1.91 -1.85
N LEU A 46 -0.79 0.85 -1.94
CA LEU A 46 -2.24 0.96 -1.85
C LEU A 46 -2.67 1.56 -0.50
N GLY A 47 -2.09 1.08 0.60
CA GLY A 47 -2.33 1.63 1.93
C GLY A 47 -1.96 3.11 2.03
N ARG A 48 -0.80 3.52 1.48
CA ARG A 48 -0.35 4.92 1.48
C ARG A 48 -1.32 5.83 0.72
N VAL A 49 -1.77 5.41 -0.47
CA VAL A 49 -2.73 6.17 -1.28
C VAL A 49 -4.07 6.31 -0.56
N LEU A 50 -4.56 5.24 0.06
CA LEU A 50 -5.82 5.25 0.82
C LEU A 50 -5.76 6.16 2.05
N LEU A 51 -4.66 6.13 2.82
CA LEU A 51 -4.44 7.07 3.92
C LEU A 51 -4.41 8.54 3.46
N SER A 52 -3.89 8.79 2.25
CA SER A 52 -3.78 10.13 1.68
C SER A 52 -5.11 10.65 1.14
N ARG A 53 -5.91 9.77 0.51
CA ARG A 53 -7.23 10.09 -0.07
C ARG A 53 -8.27 10.42 1.00
N ARG A 54 -8.17 9.82 2.20
CA ARG A 54 -9.10 10.01 3.33
C ARG A 54 -10.58 9.83 2.97
N GLY A 55 -10.90 8.95 2.03
CA GLY A 55 -12.28 8.60 1.72
C GLY A 55 -12.95 7.80 2.85
N THR A 56 -14.27 7.77 2.86
CA THR A 56 -15.04 6.98 3.83
C THR A 56 -14.72 5.50 3.68
N GLY A 57 -14.21 4.86 4.73
CA GLY A 57 -13.80 3.45 4.71
C GLY A 57 -12.35 3.21 4.23
N ASP A 58 -11.68 4.21 3.65
CA ASP A 58 -10.31 4.08 3.15
C ASP A 58 -9.33 3.75 4.29
N LEU A 59 -9.57 4.23 5.51
CA LEU A 59 -8.72 3.95 6.67
C LEU A 59 -8.66 2.46 7.01
N ALA A 60 -9.83 1.81 7.14
CA ALA A 60 -9.89 0.38 7.48
C ALA A 60 -9.27 -0.49 6.37
N VAL A 61 -9.46 -0.10 5.11
CA VAL A 61 -8.81 -0.77 3.97
C VAL A 61 -7.30 -0.55 4.02
N ALA A 62 -6.84 0.67 4.26
CA ALA A 62 -5.42 0.98 4.35
C ALA A 62 -4.72 0.19 5.44
N GLU A 63 -5.30 0.13 6.64
CA GLU A 63 -4.76 -0.64 7.77
C GLU A 63 -4.63 -2.12 7.43
N ARG A 64 -5.63 -2.71 6.76
CA ARG A 64 -5.59 -4.12 6.33
C ARG A 64 -4.47 -4.38 5.32
N GLU A 65 -4.37 -3.54 4.29
CA GLU A 65 -3.35 -3.73 3.25
C GLU A 65 -1.94 -3.50 3.81
N LEU A 66 -1.75 -2.48 4.67
CA LEU A 66 -0.50 -2.22 5.37
C LEU A 66 -0.13 -3.36 6.33
N GLY A 67 -1.08 -3.89 7.09
CA GLY A 67 -0.83 -5.04 7.98
C GLY A 67 -0.32 -6.26 7.21
N THR A 68 -0.95 -6.55 6.07
CA THR A 68 -0.51 -7.65 5.20
C THR A 68 0.86 -7.39 4.58
N ALA A 69 1.14 -6.16 4.15
CA ALA A 69 2.45 -5.77 3.65
C ALA A 69 3.54 -5.96 4.71
N LEU A 70 3.26 -5.58 5.96
CA LEU A 70 4.16 -5.71 7.10
C LEU A 70 4.52 -7.17 7.38
N ASP A 71 3.52 -8.05 7.39
CA ASP A 71 3.73 -9.48 7.65
C ASP A 71 4.61 -10.13 6.58
N ILE A 72 4.37 -9.79 5.30
CA ILE A 72 5.20 -10.28 4.20
C ILE A 72 6.61 -9.68 4.30
N ALA A 73 6.73 -8.38 4.56
CA ALA A 73 8.03 -7.71 4.69
C ALA A 73 8.89 -8.35 5.80
N ARG A 74 8.29 -8.62 6.96
CA ARG A 74 8.96 -9.32 8.08
C ARG A 74 9.39 -10.72 7.70
N ARG A 75 8.49 -11.50 7.08
CA ARG A 75 8.77 -12.88 6.64
C ARG A 75 9.92 -12.95 5.64
N LEU A 76 10.07 -11.94 4.78
CA LEU A 76 11.09 -11.88 3.74
C LEU A 76 12.35 -11.09 4.15
N GLY A 77 12.38 -10.51 5.35
CA GLY A 77 13.50 -9.67 5.80
C GLY A 77 13.62 -8.33 5.06
N MET A 78 12.54 -7.81 4.49
CA MET A 78 12.50 -6.52 3.78
C MET A 78 12.50 -5.34 4.77
N ARG A 79 13.61 -5.16 5.50
CA ARG A 79 13.74 -4.17 6.59
C ARG A 79 13.33 -2.74 6.21
N PRO A 80 13.68 -2.20 5.02
CA PRO A 80 13.24 -0.85 4.65
C PRO A 80 11.71 -0.73 4.57
N LEU A 81 11.05 -1.73 3.96
CA LEU A 81 9.60 -1.76 3.82
C LEU A 81 8.91 -2.01 5.16
N GLU A 82 9.48 -2.89 6.00
CA GLU A 82 8.99 -3.12 7.36
C GLU A 82 8.96 -1.82 8.18
N THR A 83 10.05 -1.04 8.16
CA THR A 83 10.12 0.24 8.86
C THR A 83 9.10 1.22 8.33
N GLU A 84 9.03 1.41 7.01
CA GLU A 84 8.09 2.34 6.37
C GLU A 84 6.64 2.01 6.74
N VAL A 85 6.24 0.75 6.61
CA VAL A 85 4.87 0.30 6.89
C VAL A 85 4.56 0.41 8.38
N SER A 86 5.53 0.13 9.25
CA SER A 86 5.37 0.30 10.70
C SER A 86 5.15 1.77 11.09
N GLU A 87 5.84 2.71 10.43
CA GLU A 87 5.63 4.15 10.63
C GLU A 87 4.26 4.62 10.13
N LEU A 88 3.76 4.05 9.04
CA LEU A 88 2.42 4.36 8.52
C LEU A 88 1.30 3.85 9.45
N LEU A 89 1.51 2.70 10.10
CA LEU A 89 0.59 2.13 11.08
C LEU A 89 0.71 2.74 12.49
N ALA A 90 1.73 3.55 12.76
CA ALA A 90 1.95 4.12 14.07
C ALA A 90 0.78 5.05 14.49
N PRO A 91 0.31 4.96 15.74
CA PRO A 91 -0.76 5.82 16.26
C PRO A 91 -0.33 7.28 16.17
N GLY A 92 -1.09 8.07 15.40
CA GLY A 92 -0.80 9.49 15.13
C GLY A 92 -0.81 9.86 13.64
N ARG A 93 -0.61 8.89 12.72
CA ARG A 93 -0.81 9.10 11.26
C ARG A 93 -2.14 8.54 10.73
N GLY A 94 -2.66 7.46 11.33
CA GLY A 94 -3.92 6.82 10.92
C GLY A 94 -5.20 7.43 11.51
N GLY A 95 -5.12 8.36 12.46
CA GLY A 95 -6.29 8.82 13.21
C GLY A 95 -6.22 10.28 13.63
N ARG A 96 -6.55 11.20 12.71
CA ARG A 96 -7.17 12.48 13.08
C ARG A 96 -8.42 12.67 12.25
N ALA A 97 -9.42 11.88 12.61
CA ALA A 97 -10.83 12.19 12.50
C ALA A 97 -11.42 11.96 13.90
N SER A 98 -11.14 12.89 14.81
CA SER A 98 -11.92 13.03 16.05
C SER A 98 -12.56 14.39 15.99
N LEU A 99 -13.89 14.35 16.13
CA LEU A 99 -14.89 15.41 16.13
C LEU A 99 -14.44 16.71 16.80
#